data_AF-A0A6A6AAE2-F1
#
_entry.id   AF-A0A6A6AAE2-F1
#
_cell.length_a   1.000
_cell.length_b   1.000
_cell.length_c   1.000
_cell.angle_alpha   90.00
_cell.angle_beta   90.00
_cell.angle_gamma   90.00
#
_symmetry.space_group_name_H-M   'P 1'
#
loop_
_entity.id
_entity.type
_entity.pdbx_description
1 polymer ?
#
loop_
_entity_poly.entity_id
_entity_poly.type
_entity_poly.pdbx_seq_one_letter_code
_entity_poly.pdbx_strand_id
1 'polypeptide(L)'
;MMFLKPVILFGLVASVCATPVPQDSSTDLAKRLAEVEEKVNSLVAKKQEVEIDFTPTYNLLETRATIKDTKCPDNGKTYTAKQISDAVKAENAKANPGKYGNNEGGKKLFDTNDQLYKASLDNVARAVFSRKDGKYTYRGLMEHDKGTGDGFHKC
;
A
#
# COMPACT_ATOMS: atom_id res chain seq x y z
N MET A 1 -44.96 -48.51 18.76
CA MET A 1 -45.90 -47.65 19.52
C MET A 1 -45.90 -46.28 18.86
N MET A 2 -47.04 -45.90 18.28
CA MET A 2 -47.31 -44.58 17.69
C MET A 2 -47.69 -43.61 18.81
N PHE A 3 -47.19 -42.37 18.78
CA PHE A 3 -47.75 -41.28 19.57
C PHE A 3 -48.23 -40.15 18.66
N LEU A 4 -49.52 -39.85 18.82
CA LEU A 4 -50.33 -38.85 18.12
C LEU A 4 -50.09 -37.44 18.70
N LYS A 5 -50.44 -36.42 17.90
CA LYS A 5 -50.24 -34.95 18.02
C LYS A 5 -50.88 -34.29 19.26
N PRO A 6 -50.69 -32.96 19.43
CA PRO A 6 -51.76 -32.06 18.98
C PRO A 6 -51.30 -30.83 18.18
N VAL A 7 -52.22 -30.41 17.30
CA VAL A 7 -52.21 -29.23 16.44
C VAL A 7 -52.77 -28.05 17.23
N ILE A 8 -52.13 -26.89 17.18
CA ILE A 8 -52.68 -25.64 17.70
C ILE A 8 -53.19 -24.81 16.53
N LEU A 9 -54.52 -24.64 16.51
CA LEU A 9 -55.31 -23.83 15.60
C LEU A 9 -55.53 -22.46 16.26
N PHE A 10 -55.01 -21.37 15.69
CA PHE A 10 -55.31 -20.02 16.17
C PHE A 10 -56.28 -19.30 15.22
N GLY A 11 -57.50 -19.16 15.76
CA GLY A 11 -58.49 -18.09 15.62
C GLY A 11 -58.40 -17.06 14.49
N LEU A 12 -59.48 -17.05 13.70
CA LEU A 12 -60.02 -15.94 12.90
C LEU A 12 -60.50 -14.79 13.81
N VAL A 13 -60.20 -13.52 13.49
CA VAL A 13 -61.07 -12.40 13.89
C VAL A 13 -61.05 -11.23 12.88
N ALA A 14 -62.27 -10.85 12.49
CA ALA A 14 -62.80 -9.55 12.05
C ALA A 14 -62.34 -8.87 10.74
N SER A 15 -63.33 -8.82 9.84
CA SER A 15 -63.55 -7.86 8.76
C SER A 15 -63.61 -6.41 9.26
N VAL A 16 -62.85 -5.52 8.60
CA VAL A 16 -63.16 -4.08 8.49
C VAL A 16 -62.99 -3.69 7.03
N CYS A 17 -64.04 -3.15 6.43
CA CYS A 17 -64.00 -2.56 5.09
C CYS A 17 -63.05 -1.35 5.08
N ALA A 18 -62.04 -1.38 4.21
CA ALA A 18 -61.29 -0.19 3.83
C ALA A 18 -61.08 -0.20 2.31
N THR A 19 -61.52 0.90 1.70
CA THR A 19 -61.37 1.37 0.31
C THR A 19 -60.24 0.75 -0.54
N PRO A 20 -60.46 0.44 -1.84
CA PRO A 20 -59.36 0.10 -2.73
C PRO A 20 -58.44 1.31 -2.93
N VAL A 21 -57.19 1.19 -2.48
CA VAL A 21 -56.12 2.12 -2.81
C VAL A 21 -55.75 1.91 -4.28
N PRO A 22 -55.63 2.98 -5.10
CA PRO A 22 -55.28 2.84 -6.51
C PRO A 22 -53.92 2.14 -6.64
N GLN A 23 -53.92 1.02 -7.36
CA GLN A 23 -52.74 0.26 -7.73
C GLN A 23 -51.97 1.04 -8.80
N ASP A 24 -50.97 1.83 -8.44
CA ASP A 24 -50.03 2.34 -9.46
C ASP A 24 -48.62 2.70 -8.96
N SER A 25 -48.23 2.26 -7.75
CA SER A 25 -46.88 2.49 -7.21
C SER A 25 -46.00 1.23 -7.12
N SER A 26 -46.60 0.04 -7.24
CA SER A 26 -45.90 -1.25 -7.09
C SER A 26 -45.05 -1.61 -8.32
N THR A 27 -45.53 -1.29 -9.51
CA THR A 27 -44.83 -1.52 -10.78
C THR A 27 -43.61 -0.63 -10.96
N ASP A 28 -43.65 0.61 -10.45
CA ASP A 28 -42.50 1.53 -10.48
C ASP A 28 -41.42 1.13 -9.47
N LEU A 29 -41.82 0.72 -8.25
CA LEU A 29 -40.89 0.22 -7.24
C LEU A 29 -40.21 -1.08 -7.69
N ALA A 30 -40.95 -2.01 -8.30
CA ALA A 30 -40.39 -3.26 -8.80
C ALA A 30 -39.37 -3.04 -9.92
N LYS A 31 -39.62 -2.08 -10.84
CA LYS A 31 -38.66 -1.70 -11.88
C LYS A 31 -37.41 -1.04 -11.31
N ARG A 32 -37.57 -0.12 -10.36
CA ARG A 32 -36.44 0.52 -9.66
C ARG A 32 -35.61 -0.49 -8.88
N LEU A 33 -36.24 -1.49 -8.27
CA LEU A 33 -35.54 -2.54 -7.55
C LEU A 33 -34.70 -3.40 -8.52
N ALA A 34 -35.26 -3.79 -9.66
CA ALA A 34 -34.54 -4.54 -10.68
C ALA A 34 -33.35 -3.76 -11.28
N GLU A 35 -33.50 -2.46 -11.52
CA GLU A 35 -32.39 -1.61 -11.97
C GLU A 35 -31.29 -1.46 -10.91
N VAL A 36 -31.67 -1.41 -9.63
CA VAL A 36 -30.70 -1.38 -8.51
C VAL A 36 -30.00 -2.73 -8.38
N GLU A 37 -30.71 -3.85 -8.48
CA GLU A 37 -30.12 -5.20 -8.45
C GLU A 37 -29.17 -5.43 -9.63
N GLU A 38 -29.52 -4.98 -10.84
CA GLU A 38 -28.64 -5.06 -12.00
C GLU A 38 -27.38 -4.19 -11.84
N LYS A 39 -27.53 -2.96 -11.32
CA LYS A 39 -26.39 -2.08 -11.02
C LYS A 39 -25.52 -2.65 -9.90
N VAL A 40 -26.11 -3.24 -8.86
CA VAL A 40 -25.39 -3.90 -7.77
C VAL A 40 -24.67 -5.13 -8.30
N ASN A 41 -25.30 -5.97 -9.12
CA ASN A 41 -24.66 -7.14 -9.74
C ASN A 41 -23.54 -6.72 -10.70
N SER A 42 -23.69 -5.62 -11.44
CA SER A 42 -22.63 -5.03 -12.26
C SER A 42 -21.47 -4.49 -11.41
N LEU A 43 -21.75 -3.87 -10.26
CA LEU A 43 -20.75 -3.39 -9.32
C LEU A 43 -20.03 -4.53 -8.58
N VAL A 44 -20.74 -5.62 -8.26
CA VAL A 44 -20.20 -6.85 -7.68
C VAL A 44 -19.38 -7.62 -8.71
N ALA A 45 -19.83 -7.70 -9.96
CA ALA A 45 -19.05 -8.28 -11.07
C ALA A 45 -17.81 -7.44 -11.42
N LYS A 46 -17.88 -6.11 -11.23
CA LYS A 46 -16.73 -5.19 -11.34
C LYS A 46 -15.88 -5.12 -10.08
N LYS A 47 -16.31 -5.73 -8.97
CA LYS A 47 -15.44 -6.02 -7.85
C LYS A 47 -14.54 -7.17 -8.27
N GLN A 48 -13.55 -6.84 -9.11
CA GLN A 48 -12.33 -7.64 -9.16
C GLN A 48 -11.88 -7.77 -7.71
N GLU A 49 -12.06 -8.95 -7.14
CA GLU A 49 -11.24 -9.39 -6.04
C GLU A 49 -9.82 -9.37 -6.60
N VAL A 50 -9.17 -8.22 -6.44
CA VAL A 50 -7.73 -8.15 -6.57
C VAL A 50 -7.27 -9.02 -5.42
N GLU A 51 -6.93 -10.26 -5.75
CA GLU A 51 -6.12 -11.12 -4.92
C GLU A 51 -4.79 -10.37 -4.79
N ILE A 52 -4.74 -9.46 -3.81
CA ILE A 52 -3.52 -8.75 -3.45
C ILE A 52 -2.67 -9.83 -2.82
N ASP A 53 -1.75 -10.37 -3.60
CA ASP A 53 -0.69 -11.23 -3.11
C ASP A 53 0.08 -10.43 -2.03
N PHE A 54 -0.23 -10.68 -0.76
CA PHE A 54 0.36 -9.99 0.39
C PHE A 54 1.83 -10.35 0.60
N THR A 55 2.39 -11.20 -0.25
CA THR A 55 3.67 -11.88 -0.01
C THR A 55 4.93 -11.02 -0.30
N PRO A 56 4.84 -9.74 -0.74
CA PRO A 56 5.97 -8.81 -0.57
C PRO A 56 5.61 -7.49 0.15
N THR A 57 4.40 -7.33 0.71
CA THR A 57 3.98 -6.03 1.25
C THR A 57 4.67 -5.69 2.58
N TYR A 58 5.09 -6.69 3.36
CA TYR A 58 5.77 -6.45 4.65
C TYR A 58 7.17 -5.82 4.48
N ASN A 59 7.99 -6.30 3.53
CA ASN A 59 9.30 -5.68 3.25
C ASN A 59 9.16 -4.24 2.71
N LEU A 60 8.09 -3.98 1.94
CA LEU A 60 7.76 -2.65 1.43
C LEU A 60 7.28 -1.71 2.55
N LEU A 61 6.46 -2.19 3.48
CA LEU A 61 5.91 -1.40 4.58
C LEU A 61 6.95 -1.10 5.66
N GLU A 62 7.77 -2.08 6.07
CA GLU A 62 8.83 -1.84 7.07
C GLU A 62 9.92 -0.90 6.53
N THR A 63 10.28 -1.00 5.26
CA THR A 63 11.27 -0.07 4.70
C THR A 63 10.66 1.32 4.51
N ARG A 64 9.41 1.44 4.07
CA ARG A 64 8.71 2.74 3.97
C ARG A 64 8.51 3.41 5.33
N ALA A 65 8.37 2.65 6.42
CA ALA A 65 8.18 3.23 7.75
C ALA A 65 9.40 4.01 8.27
N THR A 66 10.61 3.70 7.77
CA THR A 66 11.85 4.38 8.19
C THR A 66 12.28 5.51 7.25
N ILE A 67 11.86 5.47 5.99
CA ILE A 67 12.23 6.45 4.98
C ILE A 67 11.28 7.64 5.06
N LYS A 68 11.83 8.84 5.26
CA LYS A 68 11.10 10.11 5.28
C LYS A 68 11.52 10.99 4.11
N ASP A 69 10.68 11.98 3.82
CA ASP A 69 11.06 13.08 2.94
C ASP A 69 12.34 13.73 3.51
N THR A 70 13.37 13.83 2.68
CA THR A 70 14.70 14.28 3.10
C THR A 70 15.15 15.42 2.22
N LYS A 71 15.52 16.55 2.83
CA LYS A 71 16.07 17.71 2.14
C LYS A 71 17.59 17.65 2.17
N CYS A 72 18.21 17.72 1.00
CA CYS A 72 19.65 17.78 0.87
C CYS A 72 20.10 19.25 0.87
N PRO A 73 20.91 19.70 1.85
CA PRO A 73 21.29 21.10 2.02
C PRO A 73 22.06 21.70 0.83
N ASP A 74 22.95 20.95 0.19
CA ASP A 74 23.87 21.51 -0.81
C ASP A 74 23.21 21.70 -2.18
N ASN A 75 22.33 20.76 -2.57
CA ASN A 75 21.54 20.86 -3.80
C ASN A 75 20.16 21.53 -3.62
N GLY A 76 19.73 21.76 -2.37
CA GLY A 76 18.47 22.44 -2.04
C GLY A 76 17.19 21.65 -2.38
N LYS A 77 17.33 20.40 -2.83
CA LYS A 77 16.23 19.55 -3.30
C LYS A 77 15.71 18.68 -2.15
N THR A 78 14.40 18.51 -2.13
CA THR A 78 13.73 17.54 -1.25
C THR A 78 13.42 16.29 -2.05
N TYR A 79 13.88 15.14 -1.56
CA TYR A 79 13.55 13.83 -2.10
C TYR A 79 12.44 13.22 -1.25
N THR A 80 11.34 12.86 -1.90
CA THR A 80 10.21 12.24 -1.22
C THR A 80 10.56 10.82 -0.78
N ALA A 81 9.93 10.35 0.30
CA ALA A 81 10.09 8.99 0.78
C ALA A 81 9.80 7.95 -0.30
N LYS A 82 8.84 8.24 -1.19
CA LYS A 82 8.51 7.40 -2.34
C LYS A 82 9.67 7.31 -3.33
N GLN A 83 10.27 8.43 -3.72
CA GLN A 83 11.41 8.43 -4.65
C GLN A 83 12.60 7.63 -4.10
N ILE A 84 12.92 7.84 -2.81
CA ILE A 84 14.00 7.12 -2.13
C ILE A 84 13.68 5.61 -2.08
N SER A 85 12.47 5.25 -1.63
CA SER A 85 12.03 3.86 -1.53
C SER A 85 12.06 3.14 -2.90
N ASP A 86 11.58 3.80 -3.95
CA ASP A 86 11.51 3.20 -5.29
C ASP A 86 12.92 2.99 -5.86
N ALA A 87 13.84 3.95 -5.67
CA ALA A 87 15.23 3.82 -6.10
C ALA A 87 15.96 2.67 -5.37
N VAL A 88 15.82 2.58 -4.04
CA VAL A 88 16.43 1.49 -3.25
C VAL A 88 15.87 0.14 -3.67
N LYS A 89 14.55 0.04 -3.87
CA LYS A 89 13.91 -1.21 -4.33
C LYS A 89 14.43 -1.64 -5.70
N ALA A 90 14.54 -0.71 -6.64
CA ALA A 90 15.06 -0.99 -7.98
C ALA A 90 16.52 -1.44 -7.95
N GLU A 91 17.36 -0.80 -7.13
CA GLU A 91 18.78 -1.17 -7.00
C GLU A 91 18.94 -2.54 -6.32
N ASN A 92 18.20 -2.79 -5.23
CA ASN A 92 18.27 -4.06 -4.50
C ASN A 92 17.84 -5.27 -5.34
N ALA A 93 16.96 -5.06 -6.34
CA ALA A 93 16.53 -6.11 -7.27
C ALA A 93 17.62 -6.51 -8.29
N LYS A 94 18.70 -5.74 -8.43
CA LYS A 94 19.81 -6.08 -9.33
C LYS A 94 20.59 -7.27 -8.79
N ALA A 95 21.11 -8.09 -9.70
CA ALA A 95 22.05 -9.15 -9.36
C ALA A 95 23.35 -8.57 -8.77
N ASN A 96 23.82 -7.44 -9.33
CA ASN A 96 25.02 -6.74 -8.91
C ASN A 96 24.71 -5.27 -8.57
N PRO A 97 24.18 -4.98 -7.37
CA PRO A 97 23.93 -3.61 -6.93
C PRO A 97 25.25 -2.85 -6.73
N GLY A 98 25.22 -1.53 -6.97
CA GLY A 98 26.38 -0.68 -6.78
C GLY A 98 26.82 -0.66 -5.32
N LYS A 99 28.08 -1.00 -5.04
CA LYS A 99 28.65 -0.93 -3.68
C LYS A 99 28.88 0.52 -3.25
N TYR A 100 28.70 0.78 -1.96
CA TYR A 100 28.98 2.05 -1.32
C TYR A 100 30.13 1.87 -0.32
N GLY A 101 31.11 2.78 -0.38
CA GLY A 101 32.20 2.84 0.60
C GLY A 101 31.73 3.59 1.84
N ASN A 102 31.86 2.99 3.02
CA ASN A 102 31.37 3.60 4.27
C ASN A 102 32.33 4.66 4.86
N ASN A 103 33.42 5.00 4.17
CA ASN A 103 34.45 5.88 4.69
C ASN A 103 34.59 7.11 3.79
N GLU A 104 34.42 8.29 4.37
CA GLU A 104 34.64 9.58 3.71
C GLU A 104 35.50 10.45 4.62
N GLY A 105 36.55 11.09 4.09
CA GLY A 105 37.45 11.92 4.90
C GLY A 105 38.08 11.23 6.13
N GLY A 106 38.27 9.90 6.07
CA GLY A 106 38.81 9.10 7.17
C GLY A 106 37.81 8.75 8.29
N LYS A 107 36.52 9.07 8.13
CA LYS A 107 35.46 8.78 9.11
C LYS A 107 34.44 7.82 8.53
N LYS A 108 33.92 6.92 9.39
CA LYS A 108 32.76 6.09 9.04
C LYS A 108 31.50 6.95 9.00
N LEU A 109 30.74 6.86 7.92
CA LEU A 109 29.48 7.59 7.75
C LEU A 109 28.29 6.88 8.42
N PHE A 110 28.31 5.55 8.43
CA PHE A 110 27.32 4.71 9.07
C PHE A 110 27.97 3.79 10.08
N ASP A 111 27.38 3.68 11.27
CA ASP A 111 27.84 2.72 12.28
C ASP A 111 27.28 1.32 11.98
N THR A 112 27.89 0.67 10.98
CA THR A 112 27.59 -0.70 10.59
C THR A 112 28.82 -1.37 9.98
N ASN A 113 28.89 -2.68 10.15
CA ASN A 113 29.89 -3.54 9.50
C ASN A 113 29.31 -4.28 8.28
N ASP A 114 28.03 -4.06 7.96
CA ASP A 114 27.40 -4.63 6.78
C ASP A 114 27.97 -4.01 5.49
N GLN A 115 27.99 -4.79 4.39
CA GLN A 115 28.22 -4.23 3.08
C GLN A 115 27.09 -3.25 2.72
N LEU A 116 27.50 -2.03 2.40
CA LEU A 116 26.60 -0.97 1.94
C LEU A 116 26.50 -0.93 0.41
N TYR A 117 25.34 -0.52 -0.06
CA TYR A 117 25.01 -0.36 -1.47
C TYR A 117 24.41 1.02 -1.69
N LYS A 118 24.50 1.53 -2.93
CA LYS A 118 24.01 2.85 -3.32
C LYS A 118 23.01 2.75 -4.46
N ALA A 119 21.86 3.41 -4.27
CA ALA A 119 20.88 3.65 -5.32
C ALA A 119 20.96 5.14 -5.74
N SER A 120 21.10 5.40 -7.03
CA SER A 120 21.14 6.76 -7.55
C SER A 120 19.73 7.35 -7.66
N LEU A 121 19.50 8.53 -7.09
CA LEU A 121 18.26 9.29 -7.31
C LEU A 121 18.40 10.25 -8.49
N ASP A 122 19.58 10.85 -8.64
CA ASP A 122 19.96 11.71 -9.77
C ASP A 122 21.49 11.77 -9.85
N ASN A 123 22.07 12.85 -10.38
CA ASN A 123 23.52 12.97 -10.51
C ASN A 123 24.22 13.21 -9.17
N VAL A 124 23.53 13.79 -8.17
CA VAL A 124 24.14 14.29 -6.93
C VAL A 124 23.77 13.47 -5.70
N ALA A 125 22.57 12.88 -5.64
CA ALA A 125 22.10 12.16 -4.45
C ALA A 125 22.10 10.64 -4.60
N ARG A 126 22.50 9.95 -3.53
CA ARG A 126 22.56 8.49 -3.41
C ARG A 126 21.85 8.03 -2.14
N ALA A 127 20.87 7.15 -2.27
CA ALA A 127 20.31 6.45 -1.12
C ALA A 127 21.20 5.25 -0.77
N VAL A 128 21.59 5.14 0.50
CA VAL A 128 22.46 4.07 0.99
C VAL A 128 21.63 3.04 1.76
N PHE A 129 21.89 1.76 1.49
CA PHE A 129 21.22 0.65 2.14
C PHE A 129 22.17 -0.54 2.35
N SER A 130 21.88 -1.41 3.30
CA SER A 130 22.53 -2.72 3.46
C SER A 130 21.60 -3.83 2.99
N ARG A 131 22.16 -4.96 2.53
CA ARG A 131 21.41 -6.17 2.17
C ARG A 131 21.89 -7.35 3.00
N LYS A 132 20.96 -8.06 3.63
CA LYS A 132 21.24 -9.26 4.42
C LYS A 132 20.06 -10.21 4.32
N ASP A 133 20.33 -11.49 4.00
CA ASP A 133 19.33 -12.56 3.95
C ASP A 133 18.10 -12.23 3.07
N GLY A 134 18.34 -11.61 1.91
CA GLY A 134 17.27 -11.21 0.97
C GLY A 134 16.47 -9.97 1.39
N LYS A 135 16.70 -9.44 2.59
CA LYS A 135 16.12 -8.19 3.09
C LYS A 135 17.09 -7.03 2.88
N TYR A 136 16.56 -5.83 2.76
CA TYR A 136 17.35 -4.61 2.70
C TYR A 136 16.96 -3.65 3.83
N THR A 137 17.93 -2.87 4.29
CA THR A 137 17.74 -1.88 5.36
C THR A 137 18.26 -0.55 4.85
N TYR A 138 17.38 0.45 4.77
CA TYR A 138 17.77 1.82 4.46
C TYR A 138 18.66 2.39 5.57
N ARG A 139 19.73 3.09 5.18
CA ARG A 139 20.71 3.67 6.11
C ARG A 139 20.71 5.19 6.11
N GLY A 140 20.49 5.82 4.95
CA GLY A 140 20.45 7.27 4.84
C GLY A 140 20.55 7.76 3.40
N LEU A 141 20.36 9.06 3.22
CA LEU A 141 20.51 9.75 1.95
C LEU A 141 21.82 10.53 1.99
N MET A 142 22.62 10.40 0.94
CA MET A 142 23.91 11.07 0.80
C MET A 142 23.86 11.99 -0.42
N GLU A 143 24.50 13.14 -0.36
CA GLU A 143 24.75 13.99 -1.52
C GLU A 143 26.24 14.26 -1.71
N HIS A 144 26.62 14.58 -2.94
CA HIS A 144 27.96 15.07 -3.25
C HIS A 144 28.19 16.44 -2.61
N ASP A 145 29.37 16.62 -2.01
CA ASP A 145 29.81 17.90 -1.46
C ASP A 145 29.82 18.99 -2.53
N LYS A 146 29.27 20.15 -2.19
CA LYS A 146 29.34 21.33 -3.05
C LYS A 146 30.76 21.88 -3.11
N GLY A 147 31.41 21.69 -4.26
CA GLY A 147 32.66 22.38 -4.62
C GLY A 147 33.92 21.51 -4.66
N THR A 148 33.91 20.32 -4.05
CA THR A 148 35.03 19.37 -4.12
C THR A 148 34.79 18.22 -5.09
N GLY A 149 33.52 17.90 -5.41
CA GLY A 149 33.13 16.87 -6.38
C GLY A 149 33.35 15.43 -5.93
N ASP A 150 34.29 15.18 -5.02
CA ASP A 150 34.75 13.84 -4.67
C ASP A 150 34.18 13.31 -3.34
N GLY A 151 33.69 14.18 -2.45
CA GLY A 151 33.17 13.79 -1.14
C GLY A 151 31.65 13.59 -1.08
N PHE A 152 31.18 12.71 -0.18
CA PHE A 152 29.77 12.54 0.15
C PHE A 152 29.47 12.90 1.61
N HIS A 153 28.41 13.66 1.85
CA HIS A 153 27.87 13.89 3.20
C HIS A 153 26.39 13.54 3.28
N LYS A 154 25.91 13.37 4.51
CA LYS A 154 24.51 13.06 4.76
C LYS A 154 23.65 14.27 4.44
N CYS A 155 22.58 14.03 3.69
CA CYS A 155 21.36 14.79 3.87
C CYS A 155 20.75 14.38 5.23
#